data_AF-W2EK74-F1
#
_entry.id   AF-W2EK74-F1
#
_cell.length_a   1.000
_cell.length_b   1.000
_cell.length_c   1.000
_cell.angle_alpha   90.00
_cell.angle_beta   90.00
_cell.angle_gamma   90.00
#
_symmetry.space_group_name_H-M   'P 1'
#
loop_
_entity.id
_entity.type
_entity.pdbx_description
1 polymer ?
#
loop_
_entity_poly.entity_id
_entity_poly.type
_entity_poly.pdbx_seq_one_letter_code
_entity_poly.pdbx_strand_id
1 'polypeptide(L)' 'MELGPGHFTAYCVSLGWEWVEYRESPAPGAYCVKRKGDTMYLTQSRLDAGCRWRYHDPQAFHRFKGKSNYCYAYR' A
#
# COMPACT_ATOMS: atom_id res chain seq x y z
N MET A 1 -17.25 -2.46 -0.02
CA MET A 1 -16.90 -3.81 -0.51
C MET A 1 -15.40 -4.01 -0.50
N GLU A 2 -14.95 -5.25 -0.30
CA GLU A 2 -13.53 -5.65 -0.42
C GLU A 2 -13.16 -5.77 -1.91
N LEU A 3 -12.06 -5.13 -2.31
CA LEU A 3 -11.51 -5.23 -3.67
C LEU A 3 -10.40 -6.29 -3.73
N GLY A 4 -9.56 -6.36 -2.69
CA GLY A 4 -8.48 -7.33 -2.58
C GLY A 4 -7.22 -6.76 -1.92
N PRO A 5 -6.09 -7.50 -1.97
CA PRO A 5 -4.83 -7.08 -1.35
C PRO A 5 -4.30 -5.75 -1.89
N GLY A 6 -3.71 -4.95 -1.01
CA GLY A 6 -2.99 -3.70 -1.29
C GLY A 6 -1.54 -3.98 -1.69
N HIS A 7 -1.32 -4.74 -2.77
CA HIS A 7 0.02 -4.95 -3.29
C HIS A 7 0.48 -3.68 -4.04
N PHE A 8 1.25 -2.84 -3.35
CA PHE A 8 1.74 -1.55 -3.87
C PHE A 8 3.08 -1.67 -4.61
N THR A 9 3.45 -2.85 -5.10
CA THR A 9 4.71 -3.09 -5.83
C THR A 9 4.89 -2.14 -7.00
N ALA A 10 3.91 -2.08 -7.91
CA ALA A 10 4.00 -1.21 -9.08
C ALA A 10 3.98 0.28 -8.71
N TYR A 11 3.33 0.65 -7.59
CA TYR A 11 3.33 2.03 -7.08
C TYR A 11 4.68 2.43 -6.49
N CYS A 12 5.33 1.58 -5.68
CA CYS A 12 6.69 1.86 -5.23
C CYS A 12 7.67 1.92 -6.40
N VAL A 13 7.54 1.00 -7.38
CA VAL A 13 8.39 0.97 -8.57
C VAL A 13 8.23 2.26 -9.40
N SER A 14 7.01 2.79 -9.56
CA SER A 14 6.80 4.05 -10.29
C SER A 14 7.42 5.26 -9.60
N LEU A 15 7.66 5.20 -8.29
CA LEU A 15 8.38 6.21 -7.52
C LEU A 15 9.90 6.00 -7.52
N GLY A 16 10.41 4.89 -8.09
CA GLY A 16 11.82 4.50 -8.05
C GLY A 16 12.23 3.71 -6.79
N TRP A 17 11.28 3.04 -6.13
CA TRP A 17 11.47 2.29 -4.88
C TRP A 17 11.05 0.82 -5.04
N GLU A 18 11.53 -0.05 -4.15
CA GLU A 18 11.04 -1.42 -4.02
C GLU A 18 9.91 -1.47 -2.98
N TRP A 19 8.97 -2.41 -3.10
CA TRP A 19 7.87 -2.55 -2.14
C TRP A 19 8.14 -3.68 -1.15
N VAL A 20 7.89 -3.41 0.13
CA VAL A 20 7.90 -4.41 1.20
C VAL A 20 6.66 -4.20 2.08
N GLU A 21 5.99 -5.29 2.40
CA GLU A 21 4.98 -5.32 3.47
C GLU A 21 5.64 -5.81 4.76
N TYR A 22 5.69 -4.94 5.76
CA TYR A 22 6.06 -5.37 7.11
C TYR A 22 4.79 -5.77 7.86
N ARG A 23 4.80 -6.94 8.48
CA ARG A 23 3.68 -7.46 9.28
C ARG A 23 3.90 -7.29 10.78
N GLU A 24 5.13 -7.00 11.21
CA GLU A 24 5.51 -6.94 12.62
C GLU A 24 6.47 -5.80 12.94
N SER A 25 7.70 -5.82 12.43
CA SER A 25 8.71 -4.76 12.65
C SER A 25 9.05 -4.07 11.32
N PRO A 26 9.21 -2.73 11.27
CA PRO A 26 9.13 -1.77 12.38
C PRO A 26 7.70 -1.45 12.85
N ALA A 27 6.69 -1.66 12.00
CA ALA A 27 5.27 -1.73 12.36
C ALA A 27 4.51 -2.41 11.20
N PRO A 28 3.30 -2.94 11.43
CA PRO A 28 2.43 -3.40 10.35
C PRO A 28 2.12 -2.26 9.37
N GLY A 29 2.41 -2.46 8.08
CA GLY A 29 2.20 -1.43 7.06
C GLY A 29 2.83 -1.78 5.72
N ALA A 30 2.48 -1.02 4.69
CA ALA A 30 3.18 -1.04 3.42
C ALA A 30 4.25 0.05 3.39
N TYR A 31 5.45 -0.35 2.96
CA TYR A 31 6.62 0.49 2.92
C TYR A 31 7.19 0.45 1.51
N CYS A 32 7.62 1.60 1.01
CA CYS A 32 8.54 1.64 -0.11
C CYS A 32 9.96 1.70 0.47
N VAL A 33 10.84 0.79 0.08
CA VAL A 33 12.22 0.69 0.54
C VAL A 33 13.18 0.91 -0.61
N LYS A 34 14.29 1.61 -0.34
CA LYS A 34 15.38 1.81 -1.29
C LYS A 34 16.50 0.84 -0.96
N ARG A 35 17.19 0.31 -1.98
CA ARG A 35 18.32 -0.64 -1.81
C ARG A 35 19.44 -0.17 -0.86
N LYS A 36 19.53 1.14 -0.56
CA LYS A 36 20.52 1.72 0.36
C LYS A 36 20.05 1.86 1.81
N GLY A 37 18.92 1.26 2.20
CA GLY A 37 18.44 1.22 3.58
C GLY A 37 17.43 2.31 3.95
N ASP A 38 17.11 3.23 3.01
CA ASP A 38 16.04 4.21 3.24
C ASP A 38 14.68 3.50 3.21
N THR A 39 13.91 3.66 4.28
CA THR A 39 12.53 3.17 4.35
C THR A 39 11.57 4.35 4.33
N MET A 40 10.55 4.27 3.50
CA MET A 40 9.49 5.25 3.40
C MET A 40 8.18 4.58 3.79
N TYR A 41 7.72 4.87 4.99
CA TYR A 41 6.37 4.50 5.41
C TYR A 41 5.35 5.17 4.47
N LEU A 42 4.43 4.38 3.94
CA LEU A 42 3.35 4.94 3.12
C LEU A 42 2.27 5.49 4.04
N THR A 43 2.06 6.81 3.97
CA THR A 43 0.93 7.47 4.63
C THR A 43 -0.39 6.93 4.09
N GLN A 44 -1.47 7.04 4.88
CA GLN A 44 -2.81 6.61 4.46
C GLN A 44 -3.20 7.18 3.08
N SER A 45 -2.89 8.45 2.81
CA SER A 45 -3.15 9.09 1.51
C SER A 45 -2.45 8.41 0.33
N ARG A 46 -1.22 7.91 0.52
CA ARG A 46 -0.48 7.19 -0.51
C ARG A 46 -1.01 5.77 -0.69
N LEU A 47 -1.43 5.13 0.40
CA LEU A 47 -2.09 3.82 0.35
C LEU A 47 -3.42 3.91 -0.39
N ASP A 48 -4.23 4.94 -0.10
CA ASP A 48 -5.48 5.20 -0.81
C ASP A 48 -5.23 5.46 -2.30
N ALA A 49 -4.24 6.31 -2.62
CA ALA A 49 -3.85 6.56 -4.01
C ALA A 49 -3.40 5.27 -4.73
N GLY A 50 -2.65 4.40 -4.05
CA GLY A 50 -2.25 3.11 -4.56
C GLY A 50 -3.45 2.17 -4.82
N CYS A 51 -4.45 2.17 -3.94
CA CYS A 51 -5.67 1.40 -4.14
C CYS A 51 -6.48 1.90 -5.34
N ARG A 52 -6.61 3.23 -5.49
CA ARG A 52 -7.29 3.85 -6.65
C ARG A 52 -6.61 3.52 -7.96
N TRP A 53 -5.28 3.60 -7.98
CA TRP A 53 -4.47 3.25 -9.15
C TRP A 53 -4.59 1.76 -9.49
N ARG A 54 -4.48 0.88 -8.50
CA ARG A 54 -4.49 -0.58 -8.69
C ARG A 54 -5.82 -1.12 -9.23
N TYR A 55 -6.93 -0.64 -8.69
CA TYR A 55 -8.26 -1.14 -9.03
C TYR A 55 -9.02 -0.25 -10.01
N HIS A 56 -8.39 0.84 -10.50
CA HIS A 56 -9.01 1.84 -11.38
C HIS A 56 -10.34 2.39 -10.84
N ASP A 57 -10.46 2.48 -9.52
CA ASP A 57 -11.67 2.94 -8.82
C ASP A 57 -11.34 4.21 -8.02
N PRO A 58 -11.92 5.38 -8.35
CA PRO A 58 -11.62 6.64 -7.68
C PRO A 58 -12.07 6.66 -6.21
N GLN A 59 -13.00 5.79 -5.81
CA GLN A 59 -13.49 5.65 -4.44
C GLN A 59 -12.73 4.58 -3.65
N ALA A 60 -11.73 3.92 -4.25
CA ALA A 60 -10.94 2.94 -3.52
C ALA A 60 -10.11 3.61 -2.41
N PHE A 61 -10.01 2.91 -1.28
CA PHE A 61 -9.27 3.31 -0.10
C PHE A 61 -8.63 2.10 0.58
N HIS A 62 -7.59 2.36 1.35
CA HIS A 62 -6.85 1.35 2.08
C HIS A 62 -7.40 1.14 3.50
N ARG A 63 -7.47 -0.11 3.93
CA ARG A 63 -7.61 -0.51 5.34
C ARG A 63 -6.78 -1.75 5.62
N PHE A 64 -6.42 -1.93 6.89
CA PHE A 64 -5.84 -3.19 7.34
C PHE A 64 -6.92 -4.27 7.48
N LYS A 65 -6.65 -5.44 6.91
CA LYS A 65 -7.37 -6.69 7.20
C LYS A 65 -6.45 -7.54 8.08
N GLY A 66 -6.66 -7.47 9.40
CA GLY A 66 -5.68 -7.98 10.36
C GLY A 66 -4.37 -7.19 10.28
N LYS A 67 -3.27 -7.86 9.91
CA LYS A 67 -1.94 -7.25 9.73
C LYS A 67 -1.56 -6.99 8.26
N SER A 68 -2.48 -7.21 7.32
CA SER A 68 -2.22 -7.11 5.88
C SER A 68 -2.88 -5.87 5.27
N ASN A 69 -2.23 -5.27 4.28
CA ASN A 69 -2.76 -4.12 3.55
C ASN A 69 -3.85 -4.58 2.57
N TYR A 70 -5.05 -3.99 2.65
CA TYR A 70 -6.18 -4.33 1.79
C TYR A 70 -6.86 -3.08 1.22
N CYS A 71 -7.45 -3.22 0.04
CA CYS A 71 -8.21 -2.17 -0.62
C CYS A 71 -9.70 -2.46 -0.57
N TYR A 72 -10.47 -1.41 -0.35
CA TYR A 72 -11.93 -1.41 -0.27
C TYR A 72 -12.48 -0.26 -1.12
N ALA A 73 -13.76 -0.32 -1.47
CA ALA A 73 -14.50 0.81 -2.04
C ALA A 73 -15.84 0.98 -1.33
N TYR A 74 -16.31 2.22 -1.25
CA TYR A 74 -17.70 2.50 -0.88
C TYR A 74 -18.58 2.13 -2.08
N ARG A 75 -19.71 1.48 -1.82
CA ARG A 75 -20.73 1.24 -2.83
C ARG A 75 -21.95 2.05 -2.46
#